data_AF-X1L4X9-F1
#
_entry.id   AF-X1L4X9-F1
#
_cell.length_a   1.000
_cell.length_b   1.000
_cell.length_c   1.000
_cell.angle_alpha   90.00
_cell.angle_beta   90.00
_cell.angle_gamma   90.00
#
_symmetry.space_group_name_H-M   'P 1'
#
loop_
_entity.id
_entity.type
_entity.pdbx_description
1 polymer ?
#
loop_
_entity_poly.entity_id
_entity_poly.type
_entity_poly.pdbx_seq_one_letter_code
_entity_poly.pdbx_strand_id
1 'polypeptide(L)'
;MRNKRTYIISILILLTVGSLTENGIIYGVDSSDKSLELSAEVLRDKIRGGLLGQLLGNLNGLQHEMKYINEPGSVEEYTPALPEGARTDDDTDLEWVYIVAMQRHNAIMLPPRLIVQLWKERINKRIWCSNQYARQLMDIGFEPPLTGGIVLNPR
;
A
#
# COMPACT_ATOMS: atom_id res chain seq x y z
N MET A 1 -11.84 -30.47 -18.36
CA MET A 1 -12.56 -29.77 -17.26
C MET A 1 -11.53 -29.02 -16.43
N ARG A 2 -11.63 -27.69 -16.35
CA ARG A 2 -10.60 -26.80 -15.80
C ARG A 2 -10.97 -26.47 -14.34
N ASN A 3 -10.21 -26.97 -13.38
CA ASN A 3 -10.39 -26.70 -11.95
C ASN A 3 -10.35 -25.18 -11.68
N LYS A 4 -11.49 -24.60 -11.29
CA LYS A 4 -11.57 -23.23 -10.79
C LYS A 4 -11.06 -23.25 -9.34
N ARG A 5 -9.86 -22.74 -9.11
CA ARG A 5 -9.36 -22.45 -7.76
C ARG A 5 -10.04 -21.16 -7.27
N THR A 6 -10.95 -21.30 -6.31
CA THR A 6 -11.56 -20.20 -5.58
C THR A 6 -10.57 -19.73 -4.52
N TYR A 7 -10.19 -18.45 -4.53
CA TYR A 7 -9.32 -17.86 -3.52
C TYR A 7 -10.18 -17.00 -2.59
N ILE A 8 -10.27 -17.38 -1.32
CA ILE A 8 -10.89 -16.58 -0.26
C ILE A 8 -9.79 -15.66 0.27
N ILE A 9 -9.93 -14.36 0.08
CA ILE A 9 -9.05 -13.36 0.70
C ILE A 9 -9.84 -12.69 1.81
N SER A 10 -9.57 -13.09 3.05
CA SER A 10 -10.03 -12.37 4.24
C SER A 10 -9.10 -11.17 4.46
N ILE A 11 -9.59 -9.95 4.21
CA ILE A 11 -8.89 -8.72 4.63
C ILE A 11 -9.09 -8.59 6.13
N LEU A 12 -8.11 -9.04 6.91
CA LEU A 12 -8.06 -8.83 8.35
C LEU A 12 -7.24 -7.56 8.61
N ILE A 13 -7.91 -6.47 9.01
CA ILE A 13 -7.23 -5.33 9.65
C ILE A 13 -6.93 -5.78 11.08
N LEU A 14 -5.68 -6.17 11.36
CA LEU A 14 -5.26 -6.52 12.72
C LEU A 14 -4.20 -5.53 13.21
N LEU A 15 -4.65 -4.51 13.94
CA LEU A 15 -3.83 -3.76 14.88
C LEU A 15 -3.90 -4.50 16.23
N THR A 16 -3.09 -5.52 16.46
CA THR A 16 -2.83 -6.01 17.82
C THR A 16 -1.44 -6.63 17.95
N VAL A 17 -0.70 -6.15 18.94
CA VAL A 17 0.49 -6.79 19.49
C VAL A 17 0.03 -8.11 20.12
N GLY A 18 0.49 -9.24 19.59
CA GLY A 18 0.12 -10.56 20.09
C GLY A 18 1.30 -11.53 20.01
N SER A 19 1.74 -12.00 21.17
CA SER A 19 2.81 -13.00 21.32
C SER A 19 2.37 -14.33 20.71
N LEU A 20 3.24 -14.95 19.90
CA LEU A 20 3.02 -16.27 19.32
C LEU A 20 3.26 -17.33 20.40
N THR A 21 2.24 -18.13 20.72
CA THR A 21 2.43 -19.44 21.34
C THR A 21 2.15 -20.53 20.31
N GLU A 22 2.86 -21.65 20.42
CA GLU A 22 2.97 -22.73 19.42
C GLU A 22 1.66 -23.46 19.06
N ASN A 23 0.52 -23.07 19.65
CA ASN A 23 -0.78 -23.65 19.38
C ASN A 23 -1.68 -22.58 18.75
N GLY A 24 -1.55 -22.40 17.44
CA GLY A 24 -2.18 -21.34 16.64
C GLY A 24 -3.70 -21.29 16.70
N ILE A 25 -4.25 -20.68 17.74
CA ILE A 25 -5.63 -20.18 17.77
C ILE A 25 -5.60 -18.66 17.78
N ILE A 26 -5.96 -18.07 16.64
CA ILE A 26 -6.24 -16.64 16.53
C ILE A 26 -7.65 -16.41 17.09
N TYR A 27 -7.75 -15.78 18.26
CA TYR A 27 -9.01 -15.23 18.75
C TYR A 27 -9.19 -13.82 18.19
N GLY A 28 -9.93 -13.71 17.09
CA GLY A 28 -10.46 -12.46 16.58
C GLY A 28 -11.90 -12.71 16.13
N VAL A 29 -12.85 -12.60 17.05
CA VAL A 29 -14.29 -12.66 16.72
C VAL A 29 -14.77 -11.23 16.60
N ASP A 30 -14.92 -10.75 15.37
CA ASP A 30 -15.96 -9.77 15.06
C ASP A 30 -17.17 -10.58 14.57
N SER A 31 -18.23 -10.62 15.38
CA SER A 31 -19.37 -11.53 15.23
C SER A 31 -20.38 -11.10 14.17
N SER A 32 -19.96 -10.33 13.17
CA SER A 32 -20.74 -10.13 11.95
C SER A 32 -20.12 -10.93 10.81
N ASP A 33 -20.48 -12.21 10.78
CA ASP A 33 -20.04 -13.22 9.80
C ASP A 33 -20.67 -12.97 8.41
N LYS A 34 -20.64 -11.72 7.95
CA LYS A 34 -21.04 -11.35 6.60
C LYS A 34 -19.85 -11.56 5.68
N SER A 35 -19.64 -12.81 5.28
CA SER A 35 -18.76 -13.12 4.16
C SER A 35 -19.40 -12.57 2.87
N LEU A 36 -18.68 -11.69 2.18
CA LEU A 36 -19.08 -11.24 0.85
C LEU A 36 -18.45 -12.17 -0.20
N GLU A 37 -19.27 -12.84 -0.99
CA GLU A 37 -18.78 -13.58 -2.15
C GLU A 37 -18.60 -12.64 -3.34
N LEU A 38 -17.41 -12.65 -3.93
CA LEU A 38 -17.06 -11.91 -5.14
C LEU A 38 -16.47 -12.86 -6.17
N SER A 39 -16.89 -12.74 -7.42
CA SER A 39 -16.26 -13.51 -8.49
C SER A 39 -14.82 -13.04 -8.68
N ALA A 40 -13.92 -13.96 -9.02
CA ALA A 40 -12.52 -13.61 -9.28
C ALA A 40 -12.37 -12.60 -10.43
N GLU A 41 -13.33 -12.55 -11.36
CA GLU A 41 -13.37 -11.55 -12.43
C GLU A 41 -13.68 -10.16 -11.89
N VAL A 42 -14.74 -10.03 -11.08
CA VAL A 42 -15.11 -8.76 -10.45
C VAL A 42 -13.99 -8.27 -9.53
N LEU A 43 -13.35 -9.17 -8.79
CA LEU A 43 -12.21 -8.81 -7.94
C LEU A 43 -11.03 -8.26 -8.76
N ARG A 44 -10.67 -8.93 -9.85
CA ARG A 44 -9.59 -8.47 -10.75
C ARG A 44 -9.91 -7.13 -11.40
N ASP A 45 -11.16 -6.94 -11.81
CA ASP A 45 -11.61 -5.68 -12.40
C ASP A 45 -11.48 -4.53 -11.40
N LYS A 46 -11.94 -4.73 -10.16
CA LYS A 46 -11.79 -3.75 -9.08
C LYS A 46 -10.34 -3.42 -8.75
N ILE A 47 -9.47 -4.42 -8.66
CA ILE A 47 -8.03 -4.21 -8.41
C ILE A 47 -7.42 -3.40 -9.55
N ARG A 48 -7.71 -3.74 -10.81
CA ARG A 48 -7.21 -3.02 -11.99
C ARG A 48 -7.71 -1.59 -12.02
N GLY A 49 -8.99 -1.38 -11.77
CA GLY A 49 -9.60 -0.04 -11.69
C GLY A 49 -8.96 0.80 -10.59
N GLY A 50 -8.69 0.22 -9.42
CA GLY A 50 -7.99 0.90 -8.32
C GLY A 50 -6.59 1.34 -8.71
N LEU A 51 -5.76 0.44 -9.23
CA LEU A 51 -4.38 0.74 -9.64
C LEU A 51 -4.33 1.77 -10.78
N LEU A 52 -5.22 1.65 -11.77
CA LEU A 52 -5.32 2.62 -12.86
C LEU A 52 -5.78 3.99 -12.35
N GLY A 53 -6.84 4.01 -11.53
CA GLY A 53 -7.39 5.23 -10.96
C GLY A 53 -6.38 5.97 -10.10
N GLN A 54 -5.55 5.25 -9.34
CA GLN A 54 -4.47 5.83 -8.57
C GLN A 54 -3.39 6.45 -9.46
N LEU A 55 -2.92 5.76 -10.51
CA LEU A 55 -1.95 6.34 -11.45
C LEU A 55 -2.49 7.61 -12.10
N LEU A 56 -3.76 7.60 -12.52
CA LEU A 56 -4.42 8.77 -13.09
C LEU A 56 -4.53 9.90 -12.08
N GLY A 57 -5.04 9.62 -10.88
CA GLY A 57 -5.23 10.61 -9.83
C GLY A 57 -3.92 11.22 -9.36
N ASN A 58 -2.90 10.38 -9.15
CA ASN A 58 -1.58 10.82 -8.72
C ASN A 58 -0.93 11.75 -9.75
N LEU A 59 -0.73 11.27 -10.98
CA LEU A 59 0.01 12.02 -12.00
C LEU A 59 -0.72 13.28 -12.48
N ASN A 60 -2.05 13.26 -12.56
CA ASN A 60 -2.81 14.45 -12.90
C ASN A 60 -2.89 15.43 -11.71
N GLY A 61 -2.81 14.91 -10.48
CA GLY A 61 -2.79 15.69 -9.23
C GLY A 61 -1.50 16.48 -9.00
N LEU A 62 -0.37 16.04 -9.56
CA LEU A 62 0.94 16.71 -9.40
C LEU A 62 0.91 18.21 -9.74
N GLN A 63 0.16 18.61 -10.77
CA GLN A 63 0.06 20.03 -11.12
C GLN A 63 -0.70 20.86 -10.07
N HIS A 64 -1.41 20.23 -9.14
CA HIS A 64 -2.19 20.85 -8.08
C HIS A 64 -1.52 20.73 -6.70
N GLU A 65 -0.39 20.02 -6.63
CA GLU A 65 0.37 19.80 -5.40
C GLU A 65 0.75 21.14 -4.74
N MET A 66 0.42 21.29 -3.46
CA MET A 66 0.68 22.47 -2.63
C MET A 66 0.06 23.80 -3.12
N LYS A 67 -0.90 23.79 -4.07
CA LYS A 67 -1.51 25.02 -4.62
C LYS A 67 -2.77 25.51 -3.90
N TYR A 68 -3.58 24.60 -3.37
CA TYR A 68 -4.92 24.90 -2.81
C TYR A 68 -4.95 24.71 -1.30
N ILE A 69 -4.08 25.44 -0.58
CA ILE A 69 -3.88 25.25 0.87
C ILE A 69 -5.03 25.85 1.68
N ASN A 70 -5.44 27.09 1.34
CA ASN A 70 -6.44 27.82 2.11
C ASN A 70 -7.85 27.70 1.53
N GLU A 71 -7.96 27.53 0.21
CA GLU A 71 -9.23 27.46 -0.52
C GLU A 71 -9.16 26.36 -1.57
N PRO A 72 -10.24 25.58 -1.80
CA PRO A 72 -10.29 24.58 -2.84
C PRO A 72 -10.05 25.15 -4.24
N GLY A 73 -9.36 24.41 -5.10
CA GLY A 73 -9.18 24.79 -6.50
C GLY A 73 -10.48 24.67 -7.32
N SER A 74 -10.67 25.56 -8.30
CA SER A 74 -11.78 25.47 -9.27
C SER A 74 -11.37 24.60 -10.46
N VAL A 75 -11.43 23.27 -10.28
CA VAL A 75 -11.23 22.31 -11.38
C VAL A 75 -12.61 21.95 -11.96
N GLU A 76 -13.00 22.64 -13.03
CA GLU A 76 -14.34 22.52 -13.62
C GLU A 76 -14.41 21.49 -14.75
N GLU A 77 -13.31 21.28 -15.47
CA GLU A 77 -13.21 20.31 -16.56
C GLU A 77 -12.00 19.39 -16.33
N TYR A 78 -12.26 18.08 -16.25
CA TYR A 78 -11.21 17.08 -16.06
C TYR A 78 -11.48 15.83 -16.89
N THR A 79 -10.61 15.53 -17.85
CA THR A 79 -10.55 14.23 -18.52
C THR A 79 -9.22 13.57 -18.16
N PRO A 80 -9.22 12.53 -17.30
CA PRO A 80 -8.00 11.86 -16.88
C PRO A 80 -7.31 11.19 -18.07
N ALA A 81 -6.14 11.69 -18.46
CA ALA A 81 -5.32 11.12 -19.51
C ALA A 81 -3.83 11.19 -19.14
N LEU A 82 -3.03 10.29 -19.70
CA LEU A 82 -1.58 10.27 -19.57
C LEU A 82 -0.98 10.30 -20.98
N PRO A 83 -1.01 11.45 -21.68
CA PRO A 83 -0.57 11.54 -23.08
C PRO A 83 0.90 11.17 -23.27
N GLU A 84 1.72 11.40 -22.24
CA GLU A 84 3.14 11.03 -22.21
C GLU A 84 3.38 9.62 -21.63
N GLY A 85 2.31 8.88 -21.33
CA GLY A 85 2.35 7.61 -20.62
C GLY A 85 2.44 7.76 -19.10
N ALA A 86 2.33 6.62 -18.41
CA ALA A 86 2.48 6.57 -16.96
C ALA A 86 3.96 6.62 -16.57
N ARG A 87 4.26 7.37 -15.51
CA ARG A 87 5.56 7.42 -14.83
C ARG A 87 5.36 7.22 -13.32
N THR A 88 6.46 7.02 -12.59
CA THR A 88 6.43 7.00 -11.13
C THR A 88 6.88 8.34 -10.53
N ASP A 89 6.55 8.51 -9.26
CA ASP A 89 6.94 9.55 -8.32
C ASP A 89 7.13 8.91 -6.94
N ASP A 90 7.30 9.70 -5.88
CA ASP A 90 7.61 9.15 -4.56
C ASP A 90 6.47 8.36 -3.92
N ASP A 91 5.21 8.70 -4.21
CA ASP A 91 4.03 7.93 -3.80
C ASP A 91 4.02 6.54 -4.45
N THR A 92 4.22 6.49 -5.77
CA THR A 92 4.20 5.23 -6.52
C THR A 92 5.49 4.42 -6.40
N ASP A 93 6.64 5.07 -6.19
CA ASP A 93 7.93 4.41 -5.92
C ASP A 93 7.87 3.59 -4.62
N LEU A 94 7.06 4.00 -3.65
CA LEU A 94 6.76 3.20 -2.46
C LEU A 94 5.86 2.02 -2.81
N GLU A 95 4.64 2.27 -3.26
CA GLU A 95 3.61 1.22 -3.39
C GLU A 95 4.01 0.09 -4.35
N TRP A 96 4.59 0.43 -5.51
CA TRP A 96 4.94 -0.56 -6.53
C TRP A 96 6.02 -1.53 -6.05
N VAL A 97 6.90 -1.10 -5.14
CA VAL A 97 7.88 -1.99 -4.49
C VAL A 97 7.17 -3.09 -3.70
N TYR A 98 6.08 -2.78 -3.00
CA TYR A 98 5.29 -3.75 -2.24
C TYR A 98 4.50 -4.66 -3.15
N ILE A 99 3.74 -4.11 -4.12
CA ILE A 99 2.90 -4.92 -5.02
C ILE A 99 3.74 -5.95 -5.78
N VAL A 100 4.88 -5.52 -6.33
CA VAL A 100 5.77 -6.43 -7.06
C VAL A 100 6.37 -7.49 -6.13
N ALA A 101 6.75 -7.13 -4.91
CA ALA A 101 7.26 -8.09 -3.94
C ALA A 101 6.17 -9.09 -3.51
N MET A 102 4.96 -8.63 -3.19
CA MET A 102 3.81 -9.47 -2.86
C MET A 102 3.54 -10.50 -3.96
N GLN A 103 3.53 -10.08 -5.22
CA GLN A 103 3.36 -10.98 -6.36
C GLN A 103 4.50 -11.99 -6.48
N ARG A 104 5.76 -11.54 -6.38
CA ARG A 104 6.95 -12.42 -6.50
C ARG A 104 7.05 -13.45 -5.38
N HIS A 105 6.66 -13.08 -4.17
CA HIS A 105 6.70 -13.95 -2.99
C HIS A 105 5.39 -14.72 -2.78
N ASN A 106 4.37 -14.50 -3.62
CA ASN A 106 3.02 -15.04 -3.45
C ASN A 106 2.48 -14.81 -2.02
N ALA A 107 2.66 -13.60 -1.51
CA ALA A 107 2.34 -13.22 -0.15
C ALA A 107 1.48 -11.96 -0.12
N ILE A 108 0.44 -11.95 0.70
CA ILE A 108 -0.42 -10.77 0.90
C ILE A 108 0.20 -9.81 1.92
N MET A 109 0.94 -10.33 2.88
CA MET A 109 1.66 -9.53 3.88
C MET A 109 3.15 -9.82 3.79
N LEU A 110 3.95 -8.76 3.64
CA LEU A 110 5.41 -8.87 3.60
C LEU A 110 5.97 -8.78 5.03
N PRO A 111 6.94 -9.64 5.41
CA PRO A 111 7.56 -9.53 6.72
C PRO A 111 8.35 -8.22 6.84
N PRO A 112 8.37 -7.56 8.02
CA PRO A 112 9.06 -6.29 8.23
C PRO A 112 10.50 -6.24 7.74
N ARG A 113 11.28 -7.30 8.00
CA ARG A 113 12.66 -7.44 7.51
C ARG A 113 12.78 -7.34 5.99
N LEU A 114 11.86 -7.95 5.25
CA LEU A 114 11.85 -7.87 3.79
C LEU A 114 11.50 -6.44 3.34
N ILE A 115 10.58 -5.77 4.02
CA ILE A 115 10.26 -4.36 3.74
C ILE A 115 11.50 -3.48 3.92
N VAL A 116 12.22 -3.64 5.04
CA VAL A 116 13.48 -2.92 5.28
C VAL A 116 14.49 -3.15 4.16
N GLN A 117 14.67 -4.41 3.75
CA GLN A 117 15.56 -4.76 2.64
C GLN A 117 15.14 -4.05 1.34
N LEU A 118 13.85 -4.15 0.98
CA LEU A 118 13.31 -3.56 -0.24
C LEU A 118 13.49 -2.03 -0.27
N TRP A 119 13.25 -1.36 0.86
CA TRP A 119 13.45 0.09 0.98
C TRP A 119 14.92 0.48 0.83
N LYS A 120 15.83 -0.25 1.48
CA LYS A 120 17.27 -0.02 1.35
C LYS A 120 17.76 -0.20 -0.08
N GLU A 121 17.23 -1.18 -0.80
CA GLU A 121 17.62 -1.47 -2.18
C GLU A 121 17.05 -0.47 -3.20
N ARG A 122 15.79 -0.04 -3.02
CA ARG A 122 15.01 0.58 -4.11
C ARG A 122 14.58 2.02 -3.85
N ILE A 123 14.44 2.44 -2.60
CA ILE A 123 13.86 3.73 -2.23
C ILE A 123 14.97 4.59 -1.63
N ASN A 124 15.68 5.30 -2.50
CA ASN A 124 16.93 6.00 -2.14
C ASN A 124 17.01 7.45 -2.66
N LYS A 125 16.00 7.94 -3.37
CA LYS A 125 15.97 9.29 -3.96
C LYS A 125 14.56 9.85 -3.91
N ARG A 126 14.43 11.18 -3.90
CA ARG A 126 13.15 11.91 -3.96
C ARG A 126 12.14 11.47 -2.90
N ILE A 127 12.60 11.13 -1.71
CA ILE A 127 11.74 10.62 -0.64
C ILE A 127 11.18 11.80 0.17
N TRP A 128 9.86 11.88 0.34
CA TRP A 128 9.25 12.89 1.20
C TRP A 128 9.69 12.76 2.67
N CYS A 129 9.63 13.85 3.44
CA CYS A 129 10.31 13.99 4.74
C CYS A 129 10.00 12.86 5.74
N SER A 130 8.73 12.49 5.93
CA SER A 130 8.36 11.43 6.89
C SER A 130 8.81 10.05 6.42
N ASN A 131 8.79 9.78 5.11
CA ASN A 131 9.28 8.53 4.53
C ASN A 131 10.82 8.47 4.59
N GLN A 132 11.49 9.61 4.42
CA GLN A 132 12.94 9.73 4.57
C GLN A 132 13.36 9.42 6.01
N TYR A 133 12.60 9.91 6.99
CA TYR A 133 12.88 9.62 8.39
C TYR A 133 12.60 8.16 8.75
N ALA A 134 11.49 7.58 8.27
CA ALA A 134 11.24 6.14 8.38
C ALA A 134 12.39 5.31 7.78
N ARG A 135 12.88 5.70 6.60
CA ARG A 135 14.02 5.06 5.92
C ARG A 135 15.31 5.14 6.75
N GLN A 136 15.57 6.25 7.44
CA GLN A 136 16.72 6.41 8.34
C GLN A 136 16.59 5.57 9.61
N LEU A 137 15.39 5.44 10.18
CA LEU A 137 15.15 4.53 11.31
C LEU A 137 15.49 3.08 10.95
N MET A 138 15.25 2.68 9.70
CA MET A 138 15.66 1.37 9.19
C MET A 138 17.17 1.20 9.10
N ASP A 139 17.94 2.28 8.93
CA ASP A 139 19.41 2.21 8.92
C ASP A 139 19.99 1.92 10.31
N ILE A 140 19.32 2.39 11.36
CA ILE A 140 19.74 2.15 12.76
C ILE A 140 19.05 0.94 13.41
N GLY A 141 18.33 0.13 12.62
CA GLY A 141 17.83 -1.19 13.03
C GLY A 141 16.36 -1.27 13.45
N PHE A 142 15.58 -0.19 13.31
CA PHE A 142 14.13 -0.28 13.51
C PHE A 142 13.45 -0.89 12.28
N GLU A 143 12.39 -1.67 12.49
CA GLU A 143 11.61 -2.30 11.43
C GLU A 143 10.16 -1.80 11.46
N PRO A 144 9.43 -1.78 10.33
CA PRO A 144 7.98 -1.58 10.33
C PRO A 144 7.25 -2.57 11.26
N PRO A 145 6.12 -2.19 11.88
CA PRO A 145 5.46 -0.89 11.77
C PRO A 145 6.08 0.22 12.65
N LEU A 146 7.12 -0.07 13.46
CA LEU A 146 7.69 0.88 14.42
C LEU A 146 8.21 2.16 13.74
N THR A 147 8.77 2.03 12.54
CA THR A 147 9.29 3.17 11.75
C THR A 147 8.21 4.17 11.32
N GLY A 148 6.93 3.82 11.41
CA GLY A 148 5.79 4.72 11.18
C GLY A 148 5.05 5.17 12.44
N GLY A 149 5.49 4.72 13.63
CA GLY A 149 4.86 5.08 14.89
C GLY A 149 5.20 6.51 15.31
N ILE A 150 4.22 7.29 15.77
CA ILE A 150 4.37 8.71 16.13
C ILE A 150 5.49 8.98 17.15
N VAL A 151 5.79 8.01 18.02
CA VAL A 151 6.87 8.09 19.01
C VAL A 151 8.25 8.11 18.34
N LEU A 152 8.42 7.33 17.27
CA LEU A 152 9.70 7.19 16.57
C LEU A 152 9.80 8.04 15.32
N ASN A 153 8.68 8.35 14.65
CA ASN A 153 8.55 9.17 13.45
C ASN A 153 7.52 10.29 13.69
N PRO A 154 7.92 11.37 14.38
CA PRO A 154 7.05 12.51 14.62
C PRO A 154 6.84 13.28 13.31
N ARG A 155 5.62 13.81 13.14
CA ARG A 155 5.25 14.63 11.98
C ARG A 155 5.84 16.04 12.09
#